data_AF-A0A497SXH0-F1
#
_entry.id   AF-A0A497SXH0-F1
#
_cell.length_a   1.000
_cell.length_b   1.000
_cell.length_c   1.000
_cell.angle_alpha   90.00
_cell.angle_beta   90.00
_cell.angle_gamma   90.00
#
_symmetry.space_group_name_H-M   'P 1'
#
loop_
_entity.id
_entity.type
_entity.pdbx_description
1 polymer ?
#
loop_
_entity_poly.entity_id
_entity_poly.type
_entity_poly.pdbx_seq_one_letter_code
_entity_poly.pdbx_strand_id
1 'polypeptide(L)'
;MIFRNCPFCNINPEKTQILKNGDSVRVIFSNPCLMPGNLLVIPKRHVEKISDLNEEEQQELFKTIIEFQEKFLVNFFLDAILE
;
A
#
# COMPACT_ATOMS: atom_id res chain seq x y z
N MET A 1 -14.85 -3.54 -10.65
CA MET A 1 -16.15 -3.20 -10.02
C MET A 1 -15.85 -2.38 -8.78
N ILE A 2 -16.42 -1.18 -8.63
CA ILE A 2 -16.23 -0.33 -7.43
C ILE A 2 -17.30 -0.73 -6.42
N PHE A 3 -16.89 -1.25 -5.26
CA PHE A 3 -17.82 -1.65 -4.20
C PHE A 3 -18.11 -0.43 -3.32
N ARG A 4 -19.37 0.06 -3.30
CA ARG A 4 -19.75 1.36 -2.70
C ARG A 4 -19.39 1.51 -1.21
N ASN A 5 -19.28 0.40 -0.48
CA ASN A 5 -18.97 0.41 0.95
C ASN A 5 -17.54 -0.04 1.29
N CYS A 6 -16.65 -0.20 0.30
CA CYS A 6 -15.27 -0.59 0.57
C CYS A 6 -14.41 0.65 0.86
N PRO A 7 -13.77 0.76 2.05
CA PRO A 7 -12.93 1.90 2.40
C PRO A 7 -11.68 2.02 1.51
N PHE A 8 -11.23 0.91 0.92
CA PHE A 8 -10.09 0.86 0.00
C PHE A 8 -10.44 1.23 -1.44
N CYS A 9 -11.71 1.04 -1.85
CA CYS A 9 -12.19 1.53 -3.13
C CYS A 9 -12.43 3.05 -3.08
N ASN A 10 -12.99 3.53 -1.97
CA ASN A 10 -13.38 4.92 -1.77
C ASN A 10 -12.49 5.60 -0.73
N ILE A 11 -11.18 5.57 -0.95
CA ILE A 11 -10.20 6.23 -0.08
C ILE A 11 -10.49 7.72 -0.04
N ASN A 12 -10.60 8.28 1.17
CA ASN A 12 -10.72 9.71 1.36
C ASN A 12 -9.31 10.35 1.32
N PRO A 13 -8.97 11.13 0.29
CA PRO A 13 -7.64 11.73 0.16
C PRO A 13 -7.32 12.76 1.24
N GLU A 14 -8.34 13.35 1.89
CA GLU A 14 -8.14 14.31 2.99
C GLU A 14 -7.72 13.62 4.30
N LYS A 15 -8.02 12.32 4.45
CA LYS A 15 -7.77 11.54 5.67
C LYS A 15 -6.70 10.46 5.50
N THR A 16 -6.28 10.21 4.27
CA THR A 16 -5.37 9.13 3.92
C THR A 16 -4.32 9.65 2.96
N GLN A 17 -3.08 9.70 3.43
CA GLN A 17 -1.95 10.06 2.60
C GLN A 17 -1.57 8.92 1.66
N ILE A 18 -1.58 9.21 0.36
CA ILE A 18 -1.17 8.30 -0.71
C ILE A 18 0.31 8.55 -1.00
N LEU A 19 1.14 7.52 -0.82
CA LEU A 19 2.59 7.57 -1.06
C LEU A 19 2.95 7.24 -2.51
N LYS A 20 2.21 6.31 -3.11
CA LYS A 20 2.38 5.91 -4.51
C LYS A 20 1.02 5.56 -5.10
N ASN A 21 0.82 5.99 -6.33
CA ASN A 21 -0.36 5.64 -7.12
C ASN A 21 0.15 5.03 -8.43
N GLY A 22 0.30 3.70 -8.46
CA GLY A 22 0.75 2.95 -9.63
C GLY A 22 -0.37 2.77 -10.65
N ASP A 23 -0.29 1.77 -11.52
CA ASP A 23 -1.32 1.49 -12.52
C ASP A 23 -2.45 0.67 -11.89
N SER A 24 -2.08 -0.47 -11.30
CA SER A 24 -3.00 -1.43 -10.68
C SER A 24 -3.00 -1.37 -9.15
N VAL A 25 -1.96 -0.82 -8.53
CA VAL A 25 -1.83 -0.77 -7.07
C VAL A 25 -1.57 0.65 -6.58
N ARG A 26 -1.83 0.86 -5.29
CA ARG A 26 -1.53 2.11 -4.59
C ARG A 26 -0.99 1.82 -3.21
N VAL A 27 -0.17 2.74 -2.69
CA VAL A 27 0.44 2.64 -1.38
C VAL A 27 -0.07 3.79 -0.51
N ILE A 28 -0.56 3.45 0.67
CA ILE A 28 -1.07 4.42 1.65
C ILE A 28 -0.49 4.12 3.03
N PHE A 29 -0.47 5.12 3.91
CA PHE A 29 -0.30 4.85 5.34
C PHE A 29 -1.53 4.17 5.92
N SER A 30 -1.32 3.24 6.85
CA SER A 30 -2.40 2.67 7.64
C SER A 30 -3.04 3.75 8.52
N ASN A 31 -4.38 3.77 8.60
CA ASN A 31 -5.13 4.64 9.50
C ASN A 31 -6.26 3.83 10.17
N PRO A 32 -6.22 3.59 11.49
CA PRO A 32 -5.20 4.04 12.45
C PRO A 32 -3.83 3.38 12.21
N CYS A 33 -2.78 4.12 12.50
CA CYS A 33 -1.40 3.65 12.38
C CYS A 33 -0.96 3.08 13.73
N LEU A 34 -0.68 1.78 13.80
CA LEU A 34 -0.26 1.11 15.04
C LEU A 34 1.23 1.32 15.36
N MET A 35 2.05 1.60 14.34
CA MET A 35 3.49 1.84 14.47
C MET A 35 3.99 2.77 13.38
N PRO A 36 5.01 3.61 13.64
CA PRO A 36 5.63 4.46 12.63
C PRO A 36 6.02 3.63 11.40
N GLY A 37 5.63 4.10 10.23
CA GLY A 37 5.96 3.41 8.98
C GLY A 37 5.03 2.27 8.57
N ASN A 38 3.91 2.05 9.26
CA ASN A 38 2.94 1.04 8.82
C ASN A 38 2.23 1.47 7.52
N LEU A 39 2.45 0.69 6.45
CA LEU A 39 1.93 0.94 5.12
C LEU A 39 1.04 -0.19 4.62
N LEU A 40 0.15 0.16 3.71
CA LEU A 40 -0.67 -0.78 2.96
C LEU A 40 -0.40 -0.63 1.47
N VAL A 41 -0.03 -1.74 0.82
CA VAL A 41 -0.02 -1.86 -0.64
C VAL A 41 -1.34 -2.50 -1.06
N ILE A 42 -2.16 -1.77 -1.81
CA ILE A 42 -3.56 -2.11 -2.03
C ILE A 42 -3.86 -2.13 -3.54
N PRO A 43 -4.49 -3.18 -4.08
CA PRO A 43 -4.97 -3.18 -5.45
C PRO A 43 -6.08 -2.14 -5.63
N LYS A 44 -6.09 -1.44 -6.76
CA LYS A 44 -7.13 -0.46 -7.07
C LYS A 44 -8.47 -1.13 -7.35
N ARG A 45 -8.43 -2.30 -8.00
CA ARG A 45 -9.59 -3.14 -8.24
C ARG A 45 -9.93 -3.91 -6.96
N HIS A 46 -11.21 -3.91 -6.60
CA HIS A 46 -11.70 -4.71 -5.49
C HIS A 46 -11.54 -6.21 -5.80
N VAL A 47 -10.83 -6.90 -4.93
CA VAL A 47 -10.64 -8.35 -4.91
C VAL A 47 -10.73 -8.84 -3.47
N GLU A 48 -11.21 -10.07 -3.27
CA GLU A 48 -11.27 -10.68 -1.94
C GLU A 48 -10.09 -11.62 -1.70
N LYS A 49 -9.54 -12.19 -2.78
CA LYS A 49 -8.41 -13.13 -2.75
C LYS A 49 -7.31 -12.66 -3.67
N ILE A 50 -6.05 -12.93 -3.30
CA ILE A 50 -4.89 -12.66 -4.15
C ILE A 50 -4.98 -13.40 -5.48
N SER A 51 -5.56 -14.61 -5.48
CA SER A 51 -5.81 -15.40 -6.70
C SER A 51 -6.78 -14.73 -7.68
N ASP A 52 -7.55 -13.73 -7.25
CA ASP A 52 -8.48 -13.03 -8.14
C ASP A 52 -7.78 -11.96 -8.99
N LEU A 53 -6.52 -11.64 -8.68
CA LEU A 53 -5.68 -10.70 -9.43
C LEU A 53 -5.19 -11.34 -10.73
N ASN A 54 -5.14 -10.56 -11.81
CA ASN A 54 -4.46 -11.00 -13.02
C ASN A 54 -2.93 -10.95 -12.85
N GLU A 55 -2.20 -11.49 -13.81
CA GLU A 55 -0.73 -11.59 -13.72
C GLU A 55 -0.04 -10.22 -13.59
N GLU A 56 -0.49 -9.21 -14.34
CA GLU A 56 0.06 -7.86 -14.30
C GLU A 56 -0.17 -7.19 -12.94
N GLU A 57 -1.38 -7.32 -12.40
CA GLU A 57 -1.76 -6.81 -11.07
C GLU A 57 -0.92 -7.49 -9.97
N GLN A 58 -0.72 -8.81 -10.05
CA GLN A 58 0.11 -9.55 -9.10
C GLN A 58 1.57 -9.11 -9.18
N GLN A 59 2.12 -8.98 -10.38
CA GLN A 59 3.49 -8.52 -10.58
C GLN A 59 3.72 -7.13 -10.01
N GLU A 60 2.81 -6.17 -10.29
CA GLU A 60 2.92 -4.81 -9.77
C GLU A 60 2.78 -4.77 -8.24
N LEU A 61 1.88 -5.58 -7.69
CA LEU A 61 1.68 -5.72 -6.24
C LEU A 61 2.97 -6.18 -5.55
N PHE A 62 3.55 -7.31 -5.98
CA PHE A 62 4.76 -7.84 -5.36
C PHE A 62 5.97 -6.95 -5.57
N LYS A 63 6.13 -6.36 -6.76
CA LYS A 63 7.21 -5.40 -7.02
C LYS A 63 7.10 -4.18 -6.10
N THR A 64 5.89 -3.67 -5.89
CA THR A 64 5.67 -2.52 -5.00
C THR A 64 5.91 -2.88 -3.54
N ILE A 65 5.53 -4.09 -3.10
CA ILE A 65 5.83 -4.58 -1.75
C ILE A 65 7.35 -4.61 -1.52
N ILE A 66 8.11 -5.21 -2.45
CA ILE A 66 9.58 -5.29 -2.35
C ILE A 66 10.20 -3.90 -2.31
N GLU A 67 9.80 -3.01 -3.22
CA GLU A 67 10.31 -1.63 -3.28
C GLU A 67 10.12 -0.87 -1.94
N PHE A 68 8.92 -0.96 -1.36
CA PHE A 68 8.64 -0.25 -0.11
C PHE A 68 9.28 -0.92 1.09
N GLN A 69 9.40 -2.26 1.10
CA GLN A 69 10.14 -2.96 2.14
C GLN A 69 11.62 -2.52 2.16
N GLU A 70 12.27 -2.44 1.00
CA GLU A 70 13.66 -1.98 0.90
C GLU A 70 13.81 -0.53 1.37
N LYS A 71 12.92 0.37 0.94
CA LYS A 71 12.92 1.77 1.37
C LYS A 71 12.74 1.92 2.88
N PHE A 72 11.83 1.13 3.47
CA PHE A 72 11.60 1.17 4.91
C PHE A 72 12.78 0.64 5.69
N LEU A 73 13.40 -0.47 5.27
CA LEU A 73 14.57 -1.00 5.96
C LEU A 73 15.74 -0.02 5.92
N VAL A 74 15.98 0.66 4.79
CA VAL A 74 17.04 1.67 4.69
C VAL A 74 16.77 2.86 5.62
N ASN A 75 15.55 3.40 5.62
CA ASN A 75 15.21 4.57 6.43
C ASN A 75 15.11 4.25 7.93
N PHE A 76 14.53 3.10 8.29
CA PHE A 76 14.39 2.70 9.68
C PHE A 76 15.75 2.40 10.32
N PHE A 77 16.71 1.84 9.57
CA PHE A 77 18.09 1.69 10.06
C PHE A 77 18.79 3.05 10.25
N LEU A 78 18.49 4.06 9.44
CA LEU A 78 19.03 5.40 9.62
C LEU A 78 18.49 6.04 10.91
N ASP A 79 17.18 5.92 11.17
CA ASP A 79 16.57 6.46 12.39
C ASP A 79 17.08 5.74 13.65
N ALA A 80 17.36 4.42 13.60
CA ALA A 80 17.88 3.65 14.73
C ALA A 80 19.38 3.86 15.03
N ILE A 81 20.16 4.41 14.08
CA ILE A 81 21.59 4.74 14.27
C ILE A 81 21.77 6.20 14.75
N LEU A 82 20.75 7.05 14.58
CA LEU A 82 20.78 8.46 14.93
C LEU A 82 20.17 8.76 16.32
N GLU A 83 19.73 7.74 17.07
CA GLU A 83 19.43 7.80 18.51
C GLU A 83 20.61 7.30 19.36
#